data_AF-A0A963JV71-F1
#
_entry.id   AF-A0A963JV71-F1
#
_cell.length_a   1.000
_cell.length_b   1.000
_cell.length_c   1.000
_cell.angle_alpha   90.00
_cell.angle_beta   90.00
_cell.angle_gamma   90.00
#
_symmetry.space_group_name_H-M   'P 1'
#
loop_
_entity.id
_entity.type
_entity.pdbx_description
1 polymer ?
#
loop_
_entity_poly.entity_id
_entity_poly.type
_entity_poly.pdbx_seq_one_letter_code
_entity_poly.pdbx_strand_id
1 'polypeptide(L)'
;MQARLQSIPIGQRIALALALPMAGFLFFVLWALSGHQRTTNEMQMRNLREMAELAASVSAVVHEVQRERGMSTAFLGSGGTAFLAHQAVRHAQTDAQLAVLRQKLQHLALEHFDGRLRSRIAQAQLQWEALAAWRRDAFALTVTPEVQLARYSAAIHALIGIVQEMYFLGGDADLSRSIYAFVNLMQAKEEAGIERALGAAYFSVPRVDAIDRQVFVAQADRQANFLEQFRFFAAQELVQQLDRVLSDVKAADIERLRGFVFQRMPTRQEVVQDTTARWMDVMTWKIDQIRLVEERMAQVLMVQASRAEEAARKAVFWSGAAALAGLILAVLIAGTLARGIIFPIERITRAMNRLATQKAGDTEVEIIDHQRGDEIGEMARATLVFRDNLVRIAQAEERLKNAVILRLHHKALGAISQGVLIVDAQGLVTFANTALATITGYAPEAIVGRKPDFL
;
A
#
# COMPACT_ATOMS: atom_id res chain seq x y z
N MET A 1 -5.24 -1.67 41.62
CA MET A 1 -4.50 -1.01 40.50
C MET A 1 -4.40 0.51 40.67
N GLN A 2 -5.45 1.20 41.13
CA GLN A 2 -5.41 2.65 41.43
C GLN A 2 -4.32 3.08 42.43
N ALA A 3 -4.02 2.27 43.46
CA ALA A 3 -2.99 2.58 44.46
C ALA A 3 -1.55 2.61 43.91
N ARG A 4 -1.24 1.92 42.79
CA ARG A 4 0.11 1.92 42.18
C ARG A 4 0.35 3.11 41.24
N LEU A 5 -0.70 3.71 40.68
CA LEU A 5 -0.58 4.89 39.83
C LEU A 5 -0.34 6.16 40.64
N GLN A 6 -0.77 6.17 41.91
CA GLN A 6 -0.65 7.32 42.81
C GLN A 6 0.74 7.51 43.45
N SER A 7 1.66 6.55 43.32
CA SER A 7 3.05 6.67 43.80
C SER A 7 4.04 7.12 42.73
N ILE A 8 3.61 7.23 41.47
CA ILE A 8 4.45 7.60 40.33
C ILE A 8 4.61 9.13 40.28
N PRO A 9 5.80 9.69 40.01
CA PRO A 9 6.00 11.14 39.81
C PRO A 9 5.06 11.71 38.74
N ILE A 10 4.59 12.94 38.92
CA ILE A 10 3.64 13.60 38.00
C ILE A 10 4.20 13.63 36.56
N GLY A 11 5.50 13.91 36.40
CA GLY A 11 6.15 13.89 35.09
C GLY A 11 6.04 12.54 34.36
N GLN A 12 6.21 11.44 35.09
CA GLN A 12 6.05 10.08 34.55
C GLN A 12 4.59 9.75 34.23
N ARG A 13 3.62 10.25 35.01
CA ARG A 13 2.19 10.04 34.69
C ARG A 13 1.78 10.76 33.42
N ILE A 14 2.21 12.00 33.24
CA ILE A 14 1.95 12.79 32.03
C ILE A 14 2.63 12.12 30.84
N ALA A 15 3.89 11.68 30.99
CA ALA A 15 4.58 10.93 29.96
C ALA A 15 3.85 9.62 29.58
N LEU A 16 3.34 8.87 30.57
CA LEU A 16 2.55 7.66 30.31
C LEU A 16 1.21 7.97 29.60
N ALA A 17 0.54 9.05 30.01
CA ALA A 17 -0.71 9.50 29.40
C ALA A 17 -0.51 9.97 27.96
N LEU A 18 0.68 10.48 27.61
CA LEU A 18 1.06 10.80 26.23
C LEU A 18 1.53 9.59 25.43
N ALA A 19 2.24 8.67 26.08
CA ALA A 19 2.77 7.47 25.45
C ALA A 19 1.65 6.59 24.88
N LEU A 20 0.47 6.54 25.54
CA LEU A 20 -0.65 5.75 25.07
C LEU A 20 -1.22 6.23 23.70
N PRO A 21 -1.64 7.50 23.51
CA PRO A 21 -2.09 7.98 22.21
C PRO A 21 -0.96 8.02 21.18
N MET A 22 0.30 8.25 21.59
CA MET A 22 1.44 8.13 20.67
C MET A 22 1.66 6.69 20.21
N ALA A 23 1.54 5.71 21.10
CA ALA A 23 1.62 4.29 20.76
C ALA A 23 0.42 3.85 19.91
N GLY A 24 -0.78 4.37 20.18
CA GLY A 24 -1.97 4.17 19.35
C GLY A 24 -1.81 4.77 17.95
N PHE A 25 -1.25 5.98 17.86
CA PHE A 25 -0.93 6.62 16.58
C PHE A 25 0.17 5.86 15.83
N LEU A 26 1.24 5.44 16.52
CA LEU A 26 2.30 4.62 15.94
C LEU A 26 1.77 3.27 15.47
N PHE A 27 0.90 2.63 16.25
CA PHE A 27 0.21 1.40 15.87
C PHE A 27 -0.68 1.65 14.65
N PHE A 28 -1.47 2.72 14.61
CA PHE A 28 -2.31 3.05 13.46
C PHE A 28 -1.48 3.34 12.20
N VAL A 29 -0.36 4.07 12.33
CA VAL A 29 0.59 4.32 11.24
C VAL A 29 1.21 3.02 10.78
N LEU A 30 1.71 2.20 11.69
CA LEU A 30 2.28 0.89 11.38
C LEU A 30 1.23 0.00 10.75
N TRP A 31 -0.01 -0.03 11.25
CA TRP A 31 -1.13 -0.81 10.70
C TRP A 31 -1.58 -0.30 9.33
N ALA A 32 -1.56 1.01 9.10
CA ALA A 32 -1.91 1.63 7.82
C ALA A 32 -0.80 1.47 6.77
N LEU A 33 0.47 1.43 7.20
CA LEU A 33 1.65 1.14 6.38
C LEU A 33 1.81 -0.36 6.11
N SER A 34 1.60 -1.17 7.15
CA SER A 34 1.55 -2.63 7.11
C SER A 34 0.20 -3.13 6.63
N GLY A 35 -0.68 -2.23 6.19
CA GLY A 35 -1.94 -2.57 5.55
C GLY A 35 -1.57 -3.44 4.37
N HIS A 36 -1.58 -4.76 4.60
CA HIS A 36 -1.02 -5.78 3.73
C HIS A 36 -1.54 -5.59 2.31
N GLN A 37 -2.80 -5.13 2.22
CA GLN A 37 -3.49 -4.70 1.02
C GLN A 37 -2.74 -3.68 0.15
N ARG A 38 -2.01 -2.67 0.64
CA ARG A 38 -1.45 -1.62 -0.23
C ARG A 38 -0.19 -2.05 -0.99
N THR A 39 0.75 -2.70 -0.31
CA THR A 39 1.94 -3.29 -0.94
C THR A 39 1.60 -4.53 -1.75
N THR A 40 0.64 -5.36 -1.30
CA THR A 40 0.11 -6.43 -2.15
C THR A 40 -0.61 -5.86 -3.36
N ASN A 41 -1.35 -4.76 -3.23
CA ASN A 41 -2.00 -4.12 -4.37
C ASN A 41 -0.97 -3.60 -5.38
N GLU A 42 0.11 -2.96 -4.95
CA GLU A 42 1.15 -2.52 -5.91
C GLU A 42 1.76 -3.70 -6.67
N MET A 43 2.16 -4.78 -5.98
CA MET A 43 2.70 -5.97 -6.61
C MET A 43 1.66 -6.68 -7.51
N GLN A 44 0.41 -6.78 -7.06
CA GLN A 44 -0.69 -7.34 -7.85
C GLN A 44 -0.96 -6.51 -9.10
N MET A 45 -1.00 -5.18 -9.01
CA MET A 45 -1.21 -4.31 -10.15
C MET A 45 -0.03 -4.36 -11.14
N ARG A 46 1.20 -4.53 -10.64
CA ARG A 46 2.36 -4.80 -11.50
C ARG A 46 2.23 -6.14 -12.23
N ASN A 47 1.93 -7.23 -11.51
CA ASN A 47 1.73 -8.56 -12.09
C ASN A 47 0.62 -8.54 -13.15
N LEU A 48 -0.42 -7.74 -12.91
CA LEU A 48 -1.55 -7.55 -13.79
C LEU A 48 -1.18 -6.75 -15.06
N ARG A 49 -0.32 -5.73 -14.95
CA ARG A 49 0.28 -5.07 -16.13
C ARG A 49 1.12 -6.04 -16.94
N GLU A 50 1.98 -6.81 -16.29
CA GLU A 50 2.81 -7.83 -16.95
C GLU A 50 1.95 -8.88 -17.66
N MET A 51 0.81 -9.27 -17.07
CA MET A 51 -0.18 -10.15 -17.69
C MET A 51 -0.96 -9.51 -18.84
N ALA A 52 -1.31 -8.22 -18.77
CA ALA A 52 -1.92 -7.51 -19.88
C ALA A 52 -0.97 -7.44 -21.09
N GLU A 53 0.32 -7.21 -20.86
CA GLU A 53 1.36 -7.26 -21.88
C GLU A 53 1.58 -8.66 -22.45
N LEU A 54 1.48 -9.69 -21.60
CA LEU A 54 1.51 -11.09 -22.03
C LEU A 54 0.28 -11.41 -22.89
N ALA A 55 -0.91 -11.01 -22.46
CA ALA A 55 -2.17 -11.24 -23.15
C ALA A 55 -2.17 -10.65 -24.57
N ALA A 56 -1.64 -9.43 -24.74
CA ALA A 56 -1.48 -8.82 -26.07
C ALA A 56 -0.56 -9.65 -26.98
N SER A 57 0.55 -10.17 -26.46
CA SER A 57 1.46 -11.04 -27.22
C SER A 57 0.87 -12.41 -27.52
N VAL A 58 0.15 -13.00 -26.57
CA VAL A 58 -0.56 -14.27 -26.78
C VAL A 58 -1.64 -14.10 -27.86
N SER A 59 -2.39 -13.00 -27.84
CA SER A 59 -3.37 -12.66 -28.89
C SER A 59 -2.75 -12.55 -30.29
N ALA A 60 -1.57 -11.93 -30.40
CA ALA A 60 -0.84 -11.86 -31.66
C ALA A 60 -0.40 -13.25 -32.16
N VAL A 61 0.12 -14.11 -31.28
CA VAL A 61 0.46 -15.50 -31.64
C VAL A 61 -0.79 -16.28 -32.05
N VAL A 62 -1.89 -16.18 -31.30
CA VAL A 62 -3.16 -16.83 -31.64
C VAL A 62 -3.61 -16.44 -33.05
N HIS A 63 -3.52 -15.16 -33.41
CA HIS A 63 -3.89 -14.71 -34.75
C HIS A 63 -3.01 -15.34 -35.86
N GLU A 64 -1.69 -15.37 -35.69
CA GLU A 64 -0.82 -15.99 -36.70
C GLU A 64 -1.01 -17.51 -36.78
N VAL A 65 -1.20 -18.20 -35.64
CA VAL A 65 -1.51 -19.64 -35.60
C VAL A 65 -2.86 -19.93 -36.28
N GLN A 66 -3.86 -19.06 -36.13
CA GLN A 66 -5.15 -19.18 -36.83
C GLN A 66 -5.02 -19.05 -38.36
N ARG A 67 -4.15 -18.15 -38.83
CA ARG A 67 -3.87 -17.97 -40.27
C ARG A 67 -3.08 -19.14 -40.83
N GLU A 68 -2.06 -19.59 -40.11
CA GLU A 68 -1.27 -20.76 -40.48
C GLU A 68 -2.15 -22.01 -40.55
N ARG A 69 -3.02 -22.23 -39.56
CA ARG A 69 -4.04 -23.30 -39.60
C ARG A 69 -4.86 -23.26 -40.87
N GLY A 70 -5.46 -22.10 -41.17
CA GLY A 70 -6.32 -21.94 -42.35
C GLY A 70 -5.59 -22.25 -43.66
N MET A 71 -4.32 -21.84 -43.77
CA MET A 71 -3.49 -22.13 -44.93
C MET A 71 -3.08 -23.60 -45.00
N SER A 72 -2.69 -24.21 -43.87
CA SER A 72 -2.27 -25.61 -43.80
C SER A 72 -3.42 -26.56 -44.17
N THR A 73 -4.62 -26.29 -43.68
CA THR A 73 -5.84 -27.04 -44.04
C THR A 73 -6.17 -26.88 -45.53
N ALA A 74 -6.06 -25.67 -46.10
CA ALA A 74 -6.29 -25.43 -47.52
C ALA A 74 -5.24 -26.13 -48.42
N PHE A 75 -3.97 -26.11 -48.02
CA PHE A 75 -2.89 -26.84 -48.70
C PHE A 75 -3.19 -28.34 -48.74
N LEU A 76 -3.52 -28.95 -47.59
CA LEU A 76 -3.87 -30.37 -47.50
C LEU A 76 -5.13 -30.71 -48.31
N GLY A 77 -6.17 -29.88 -48.23
CA GLY A 77 -7.42 -30.08 -48.98
C GLY A 77 -7.24 -30.01 -50.51
N SER A 78 -6.21 -29.31 -50.97
CA SER A 78 -5.83 -29.24 -52.40
C SER A 78 -4.89 -30.35 -52.86
N GLY A 79 -4.59 -31.34 -52.01
CA GLY A 79 -3.59 -32.38 -52.30
C GLY A 79 -2.16 -31.83 -52.42
N GLY A 80 -1.86 -30.74 -51.72
CA GLY A 80 -0.52 -30.14 -51.69
C GLY A 80 -0.20 -29.13 -52.80
N THR A 81 -1.21 -28.62 -53.51
CA THR A 81 -1.00 -27.75 -54.68
C THR A 81 -1.26 -26.27 -54.40
N ALA A 82 -2.30 -25.95 -53.63
CA ALA A 82 -2.70 -24.58 -53.30
C ALA A 82 -1.81 -23.98 -52.19
N PHE A 83 -1.52 -22.68 -52.29
CA PHE A 83 -0.79 -21.91 -51.26
C PHE A 83 0.66 -22.34 -50.98
N LEU A 84 1.25 -23.24 -51.76
CA LEU A 84 2.62 -23.73 -51.57
C LEU A 84 3.65 -22.58 -51.42
N ALA A 85 3.60 -21.59 -52.30
CA ALA A 85 4.50 -20.44 -52.28
C ALA A 85 4.32 -19.51 -51.06
N HIS A 86 3.15 -19.55 -50.41
CA HIS A 86 2.83 -18.68 -49.28
C HIS A 86 3.12 -19.33 -47.91
N GLN A 87 3.30 -20.65 -47.84
CA GLN A 87 3.54 -21.36 -46.58
C GLN A 87 4.78 -20.88 -45.86
N ALA A 88 5.90 -20.71 -46.57
CA ALA A 88 7.16 -20.26 -45.96
C ALA A 88 7.02 -18.88 -45.28
N VAL A 89 6.30 -17.96 -45.93
CA VAL A 89 6.04 -16.63 -45.39
C VAL A 89 5.16 -16.71 -44.14
N ARG A 90 4.13 -17.56 -44.13
CA ARG A 90 3.26 -17.75 -42.96
C ARG A 90 4.00 -18.38 -41.79
N HIS A 91 4.79 -19.44 -42.03
CA HIS A 91 5.59 -20.06 -40.99
C HIS A 91 6.55 -19.06 -40.34
N ALA A 92 7.23 -18.23 -41.15
CA ALA A 92 8.13 -17.20 -40.65
C ALA A 92 7.41 -16.14 -39.79
N GLN A 93 6.18 -15.74 -40.15
CA GLN A 93 5.37 -14.80 -39.37
C GLN A 93 4.95 -15.39 -38.01
N THR A 94 4.47 -16.64 -38.00
CA THR A 94 4.16 -17.35 -36.75
C THR A 94 5.38 -17.51 -35.86
N ASP A 95 6.53 -17.90 -36.44
CA ASP A 95 7.77 -18.12 -35.70
C ASP A 95 8.30 -16.81 -35.10
N ALA A 96 8.17 -15.69 -35.82
CA ALA A 96 8.55 -14.37 -35.31
C ALA A 96 7.70 -13.96 -34.09
N GLN A 97 6.37 -14.16 -34.13
CA GLN A 97 5.51 -13.85 -32.98
C GLN A 97 5.75 -14.79 -31.80
N LEU A 98 6.01 -16.08 -32.07
CA LEU A 98 6.39 -17.04 -31.04
C LEU A 98 7.72 -16.68 -30.38
N ALA A 99 8.71 -16.19 -31.14
CA ALA A 99 9.97 -15.72 -30.58
C ALA A 99 9.76 -14.55 -29.61
N VAL A 100 8.91 -13.57 -29.98
CA VAL A 100 8.54 -12.45 -29.11
C VAL A 100 7.86 -12.94 -27.82
N LEU A 101 6.91 -13.87 -27.93
CA LEU A 101 6.24 -14.45 -26.76
C LEU A 101 7.23 -15.20 -25.86
N ARG A 102 8.13 -16.01 -26.43
CA ARG A 102 9.16 -16.74 -25.67
C ARG A 102 10.09 -15.80 -24.92
N GLN A 103 10.53 -14.71 -25.56
CA GLN A 103 11.36 -13.70 -24.90
C GLN A 103 10.63 -13.07 -23.71
N LYS A 104 9.36 -12.70 -23.87
CA LYS A 104 8.55 -12.18 -22.75
C LYS A 104 8.42 -13.17 -21.61
N LEU A 105 8.15 -14.44 -21.91
CA LEU A 105 8.04 -15.50 -20.90
C LEU A 105 9.35 -15.75 -20.13
N GLN A 106 10.52 -15.53 -20.75
CA GLN A 106 11.81 -15.64 -20.06
C GLN A 106 12.06 -14.52 -19.04
N HIS A 107 11.51 -13.32 -19.30
CA HIS A 107 11.63 -12.17 -18.39
C HIS A 107 10.51 -12.08 -17.36
N LEU A 108 9.44 -12.86 -17.53
CA LEU A 108 8.32 -12.90 -16.60
C LEU A 108 8.75 -13.60 -15.31
N ALA A 109 8.62 -12.90 -14.18
CA ALA A 109 8.98 -13.46 -12.88
C ALA A 109 7.87 -14.39 -12.36
N LEU A 110 7.80 -15.60 -12.93
CA LEU A 110 6.77 -16.62 -12.70
C LEU A 110 6.56 -17.00 -11.22
N GLU A 111 7.56 -16.76 -10.37
CA GLU A 111 7.49 -16.98 -8.93
C GLU A 111 6.44 -16.10 -8.22
N HIS A 112 6.08 -14.97 -8.83
CA HIS A 112 5.05 -14.07 -8.30
C HIS A 112 3.62 -14.47 -8.72
N PHE A 113 3.47 -15.54 -9.50
CA PHE A 113 2.19 -16.01 -10.02
C PHE A 113 1.84 -17.38 -9.44
N ASP A 114 0.54 -17.68 -9.41
CA ASP A 114 0.02 -18.98 -8.99
C ASP A 114 0.52 -20.10 -9.94
N GLY A 115 0.66 -21.32 -9.41
CA GLY A 115 1.14 -22.50 -10.14
C GLY A 115 0.28 -22.85 -11.36
N ARG A 116 -0.98 -22.41 -11.39
CA ARG A 116 -1.89 -22.54 -12.54
C ARG A 116 -1.35 -21.87 -13.79
N LEU A 117 -0.86 -20.62 -13.70
CA LEU A 117 -0.29 -19.90 -14.85
C LEU A 117 0.91 -20.66 -15.41
N ARG A 118 1.78 -21.15 -14.53
CA ARG A 118 2.94 -21.97 -14.92
C ARG A 118 2.52 -23.23 -15.67
N SER A 119 1.47 -23.90 -15.21
CA SER A 119 0.90 -25.08 -15.89
C SER A 119 0.33 -24.74 -17.26
N ARG A 120 -0.42 -23.63 -17.40
CA ARG A 120 -0.95 -23.16 -18.69
C ARG A 120 0.16 -22.84 -19.69
N ILE A 121 1.19 -22.14 -19.24
CA ILE A 121 2.35 -21.82 -20.08
C ILE A 121 3.05 -23.10 -20.54
N ALA A 122 3.28 -24.07 -19.64
CA ALA A 122 3.88 -25.36 -20.01
C ALA A 122 3.01 -26.15 -21.00
N GLN A 123 1.69 -26.16 -20.83
CA GLN A 123 0.77 -26.80 -21.76
C GLN A 123 0.83 -26.17 -23.16
N ALA A 124 0.84 -24.84 -23.24
CA ALA A 124 0.95 -24.13 -24.52
C ALA A 124 2.34 -24.33 -25.15
N GLN A 125 3.40 -24.40 -24.35
CA GLN A 125 4.77 -24.70 -24.78
C GLN A 125 4.87 -26.00 -25.57
N LEU A 126 4.28 -27.06 -25.03
CA LEU A 126 4.24 -28.37 -25.70
C LEU A 126 3.58 -28.28 -27.08
N GLN A 127 2.53 -27.47 -27.22
CA GLN A 127 1.81 -27.32 -28.50
C GLN A 127 2.64 -26.57 -29.54
N TRP A 128 3.25 -25.44 -29.18
CA TRP A 128 4.00 -24.66 -30.16
C TRP A 128 5.36 -25.27 -30.52
N GLU A 129 5.93 -26.13 -29.67
CA GLU A 129 7.12 -26.90 -30.02
C GLU A 129 6.80 -27.99 -31.06
N ALA A 130 5.56 -28.48 -31.09
CA ALA A 130 5.10 -29.48 -32.05
C ALA A 130 4.80 -28.90 -33.44
N LEU A 131 4.67 -27.57 -33.60
CA LEU A 131 4.33 -26.92 -34.89
C LEU A 131 5.27 -27.34 -36.01
N ALA A 132 6.58 -27.40 -35.75
CA ALA A 132 7.56 -27.80 -36.76
C ALA A 132 7.34 -29.23 -37.26
N ALA A 133 6.89 -30.15 -36.40
CA ALA A 133 6.53 -31.50 -36.80
C ALA A 133 5.25 -31.51 -37.62
N TRP A 134 4.22 -30.77 -37.20
CA TRP A 134 2.95 -30.69 -37.94
C TRP A 134 3.11 -30.07 -39.32
N ARG A 135 4.01 -29.11 -39.49
CA ARG A 135 4.38 -28.53 -40.79
C ARG A 135 5.01 -29.57 -41.71
N ARG A 136 5.87 -30.45 -41.18
CA ARG A 136 6.49 -31.56 -41.95
C ARG A 136 5.45 -32.61 -42.34
N ASP A 137 4.59 -33.02 -41.40
CA ASP A 137 3.51 -33.96 -41.67
C ASP A 137 2.59 -33.42 -42.78
N ALA A 138 2.24 -32.14 -42.70
CA ALA A 138 1.40 -31.50 -43.70
C ALA A 138 2.09 -31.46 -45.07
N PHE A 139 3.35 -31.02 -45.13
CA PHE A 139 4.12 -30.98 -46.38
C PHE A 139 4.27 -32.36 -47.03
N ALA A 140 4.46 -33.40 -46.23
CA ALA A 140 4.56 -34.78 -46.69
C ALA A 140 3.20 -35.43 -47.01
N LEU A 141 2.09 -34.71 -46.80
CA LEU A 141 0.71 -35.19 -46.99
C LEU A 141 0.40 -36.45 -46.15
N THR A 142 1.05 -36.61 -44.98
CA THR A 142 0.88 -37.78 -44.09
C THR A 142 -0.19 -37.56 -43.01
N VAL A 143 -0.89 -36.43 -43.05
CA VAL A 143 -1.94 -36.03 -42.11
C VAL A 143 -3.16 -35.53 -42.89
N THR A 144 -4.36 -35.80 -42.36
CA THR A 144 -5.59 -35.33 -43.00
C THR A 144 -5.86 -33.85 -42.64
N PRO A 145 -6.63 -33.11 -43.47
CA PRO A 145 -7.02 -31.73 -43.16
C PRO A 145 -7.70 -31.58 -41.79
N GLU A 146 -8.52 -32.56 -41.39
CA GLU A 146 -9.29 -32.55 -40.14
C GLU A 146 -8.37 -32.72 -38.93
N VAL A 147 -7.40 -33.64 -39.00
CA VAL A 147 -6.42 -33.84 -37.93
C VAL A 147 -5.53 -32.60 -37.80
N GLN A 148 -5.12 -32.02 -38.92
CA GLN A 148 -4.30 -30.81 -38.91
C GLN A 148 -5.08 -29.62 -38.32
N LEU A 149 -6.34 -29.44 -38.71
CA LEU A 149 -7.23 -28.42 -38.12
C LEU A 149 -7.31 -28.60 -36.60
N ALA A 150 -7.55 -29.82 -36.12
CA ALA A 150 -7.70 -30.12 -34.70
C ALA A 150 -6.43 -29.82 -33.89
N ARG A 151 -5.24 -30.18 -34.41
CA ARG A 151 -3.94 -29.89 -33.75
C ARG A 151 -3.75 -28.39 -33.53
N TYR A 152 -3.97 -27.58 -34.56
CA TYR A 152 -3.84 -26.12 -34.45
C TYR A 152 -4.91 -25.52 -33.53
N SER A 153 -6.16 -25.99 -33.58
CA SER A 153 -7.22 -25.53 -32.66
C SER A 153 -6.86 -25.83 -31.20
N ALA A 154 -6.27 -27.00 -30.91
CA ALA A 154 -5.76 -27.32 -29.57
C ALA A 154 -4.64 -26.38 -29.12
N ALA A 155 -3.72 -26.02 -30.02
CA ALA A 155 -2.67 -25.03 -29.74
C ALA A 155 -3.26 -23.64 -29.43
N ILE A 156 -4.27 -23.21 -30.19
CA ILE A 156 -4.96 -21.93 -29.98
C ILE A 156 -5.68 -21.92 -28.63
N HIS A 157 -6.39 -22.98 -28.25
CA HIS A 157 -7.04 -23.08 -26.95
C HIS A 157 -6.03 -23.07 -25.79
N ALA A 158 -4.89 -23.76 -25.92
CA ALA A 158 -3.84 -23.73 -24.91
C ALA A 158 -3.26 -22.31 -24.72
N LEU A 159 -3.07 -21.57 -25.81
CA LEU A 159 -2.66 -20.17 -25.79
C LEU A 159 -3.71 -19.27 -25.11
N ILE A 160 -4.98 -19.36 -25.50
CA ILE A 160 -6.08 -18.60 -24.85
C ILE A 160 -6.15 -18.92 -23.35
N GLY A 161 -5.87 -20.17 -22.96
CA GLY A 161 -5.79 -20.61 -21.57
C GLY A 161 -4.79 -19.84 -20.71
N ILE A 162 -3.71 -19.29 -21.30
CA ILE A 162 -2.78 -18.41 -20.58
C ILE A 162 -3.47 -17.09 -20.21
N VAL A 163 -4.22 -16.50 -21.14
CA VAL A 163 -4.92 -15.22 -20.94
C VAL A 163 -6.06 -15.37 -19.93
N GLN A 164 -6.70 -16.53 -19.88
CA GLN A 164 -7.76 -16.83 -18.91
C GLN A 164 -7.28 -16.75 -17.45
N GLU A 165 -6.02 -17.07 -17.16
CA GLU A 165 -5.49 -16.98 -15.79
C GLU A 165 -5.42 -15.55 -15.27
N MET A 166 -5.41 -14.55 -16.18
CA MET A 166 -5.46 -13.14 -15.82
C MET A 166 -6.75 -12.77 -15.05
N TYR A 167 -7.84 -13.51 -15.27
CA TYR A 167 -9.10 -13.33 -14.55
C TYR A 167 -8.92 -13.48 -13.02
N PHE A 168 -8.05 -14.39 -12.59
CA PHE A 168 -7.84 -14.67 -11.16
C PHE A 168 -6.85 -13.71 -10.49
N LEU A 169 -6.21 -12.82 -11.26
CA LEU A 169 -5.27 -11.82 -10.75
C LEU A 169 -5.92 -10.45 -10.49
N GLY A 170 -7.15 -10.24 -10.96
CA GLY A 170 -7.83 -8.95 -10.91
C GLY A 170 -8.45 -8.63 -9.55
N GLY A 171 -8.09 -7.46 -8.99
CA GLY A 171 -8.70 -6.89 -7.77
C GLY A 171 -9.69 -5.75 -8.01
N ASP A 172 -9.72 -5.17 -9.22
CA ASP A 172 -10.66 -4.12 -9.63
C ASP A 172 -11.75 -4.70 -10.54
N ALA A 173 -13.01 -4.37 -10.25
CA ALA A 173 -14.16 -4.84 -11.00
C ALA A 173 -14.09 -4.40 -12.48
N ASP A 174 -13.63 -3.18 -12.78
CA ASP A 174 -13.61 -2.66 -14.14
C ASP A 174 -12.61 -3.40 -15.03
N LEU A 175 -11.45 -3.70 -14.47
CA LEU A 175 -10.42 -4.46 -15.17
C LEU A 175 -10.81 -5.92 -15.34
N SER A 176 -11.37 -6.56 -14.31
CA SER A 176 -11.86 -7.94 -14.41
C SER A 176 -12.93 -8.10 -15.49
N ARG A 177 -13.84 -7.12 -15.64
CA ARG A 177 -14.81 -7.10 -16.75
C ARG A 177 -14.11 -6.96 -18.11
N SER A 178 -13.11 -6.08 -18.22
CA SER A 178 -12.34 -5.91 -19.45
C SER A 178 -11.55 -7.17 -19.82
N ILE A 179 -10.94 -7.86 -18.86
CA ILE A 179 -10.26 -9.15 -19.08
C ILE A 179 -11.27 -10.19 -19.59
N TYR A 180 -12.43 -10.28 -18.95
CA TYR A 180 -13.47 -11.24 -19.33
C TYR A 180 -13.97 -10.97 -20.76
N ALA A 181 -14.30 -9.73 -21.10
CA ALA A 181 -14.69 -9.39 -22.46
C ALA A 181 -13.57 -9.68 -23.48
N PHE A 182 -12.30 -9.47 -23.13
CA PHE A 182 -11.17 -9.73 -24.02
C PHE A 182 -11.05 -11.23 -24.36
N VAL A 183 -11.10 -12.08 -23.34
CA VAL A 183 -11.10 -13.53 -23.52
C VAL A 183 -12.29 -13.99 -24.36
N ASN A 184 -13.49 -13.46 -24.10
CA ASN A 184 -14.68 -13.82 -24.88
C ASN A 184 -14.56 -13.38 -26.34
N LEU A 185 -13.99 -12.21 -26.62
CA LEU A 185 -13.76 -11.77 -28.00
C LEU A 185 -12.73 -12.66 -28.72
N MET A 186 -11.65 -13.07 -28.02
CA MET A 186 -10.68 -14.03 -28.55
C MET A 186 -11.33 -15.39 -28.89
N GLN A 187 -12.21 -15.89 -28.02
CA GLN A 187 -12.95 -17.13 -28.25
C GLN A 187 -13.96 -16.99 -29.40
N ALA A 188 -14.70 -15.88 -29.47
CA ALA A 188 -15.59 -15.61 -30.60
C ALA A 188 -14.84 -15.58 -31.94
N LYS A 189 -13.64 -14.98 -31.98
CA LYS A 189 -12.76 -14.98 -33.16
C LYS A 189 -12.33 -16.39 -33.53
N GLU A 190 -11.99 -17.21 -32.54
CA GLU A 190 -11.60 -18.60 -32.77
C GLU A 190 -12.74 -19.44 -33.35
N GLU A 191 -13.95 -19.32 -32.78
CA GLU A 191 -15.12 -20.00 -33.31
C GLU A 191 -15.49 -19.49 -34.71
N ALA A 192 -15.28 -18.20 -35.02
CA ALA A 192 -15.38 -17.69 -36.40
C ALA A 192 -14.39 -18.35 -37.36
N GLY A 193 -13.17 -18.63 -36.91
CA GLY A 193 -12.16 -19.36 -37.66
C GLY A 193 -12.57 -20.80 -37.95
N ILE A 194 -13.15 -21.49 -36.97
CA ILE A 194 -13.64 -22.87 -37.12
C ILE A 194 -14.87 -22.91 -38.03
N GLU A 195 -15.83 -22.01 -37.81
CA GLU A 195 -17.02 -21.86 -38.64
C GLU A 195 -16.66 -21.63 -40.11
N ARG A 196 -15.68 -20.75 -40.38
CA ARG A 196 -15.15 -20.52 -41.72
C ARG A 196 -14.66 -21.81 -42.38
N ALA A 197 -13.88 -22.61 -41.65
CA ALA A 197 -13.35 -23.88 -42.16
C ALA A 197 -14.47 -24.91 -42.45
N LEU A 198 -15.42 -25.05 -41.53
CA LEU A 198 -16.57 -25.96 -41.68
C LEU A 198 -17.46 -25.54 -42.86
N GLY A 199 -17.76 -24.25 -43.00
CA GLY A 199 -18.54 -23.74 -44.13
C GLY A 199 -17.82 -23.90 -45.46
N ALA A 200 -16.49 -23.70 -45.51
CA ALA A 200 -15.71 -23.93 -46.71
C ALA A 200 -15.76 -25.40 -47.16
N ALA A 201 -15.66 -26.34 -46.21
CA ALA A 201 -15.84 -27.76 -46.48
C ALA A 201 -17.26 -28.06 -47.01
N TYR A 202 -18.29 -27.51 -46.35
CA TYR A 202 -19.70 -27.65 -46.74
C TYR A 202 -19.97 -27.19 -48.17
N PHE A 203 -19.50 -26.00 -48.55
CA PHE A 203 -19.76 -25.43 -49.87
C PHE A 203 -18.90 -26.06 -50.98
N SER A 204 -17.74 -26.65 -50.64
CA SER A 204 -16.83 -27.28 -51.62
C SER A 204 -17.33 -28.63 -52.12
N VAL A 205 -18.01 -29.40 -51.27
CA VAL A 205 -18.62 -30.68 -51.64
C VAL A 205 -20.01 -30.74 -51.02
N PRO A 206 -21.10 -30.54 -51.77
CA PRO A 206 -22.47 -30.68 -51.27
C PRO A 206 -22.81 -32.16 -51.05
N ARG A 207 -22.21 -32.76 -50.01
CA ARG A 207 -22.62 -34.03 -49.41
C ARG A 207 -22.63 -33.79 -47.92
N VAL A 208 -23.81 -33.57 -47.37
CA VAL A 208 -23.94 -33.20 -45.96
C VAL A 208 -24.65 -34.33 -45.24
N ASP A 209 -23.86 -35.09 -44.48
CA ASP A 209 -24.39 -35.90 -43.38
C ASP A 209 -25.06 -34.97 -42.35
N ALA A 210 -26.11 -35.43 -41.68
CA ALA A 210 -26.81 -34.63 -40.68
C ALA A 210 -25.90 -34.17 -39.53
N ILE A 211 -24.83 -34.92 -39.27
CA ILE A 211 -23.84 -34.66 -38.23
C ILE A 211 -23.03 -33.38 -38.52
N ASP A 212 -22.48 -33.21 -39.73
CA ASP A 212 -21.63 -32.06 -40.06
C ASP A 212 -22.37 -30.72 -39.96
N ARG A 213 -23.66 -30.73 -40.33
CA ARG A 213 -24.54 -29.56 -40.16
C ARG A 213 -24.78 -29.25 -38.68
N GLN A 214 -25.01 -30.25 -37.85
CA GLN A 214 -25.20 -30.05 -36.41
C GLN A 214 -23.95 -29.45 -35.77
N VAL A 215 -22.76 -29.89 -36.20
CA VAL A 215 -21.48 -29.32 -35.76
C VAL A 215 -21.37 -27.85 -36.21
N PHE A 216 -21.69 -27.53 -37.46
CA PHE A 216 -21.67 -26.14 -37.96
C PHE A 216 -22.60 -25.22 -37.15
N VAL A 217 -23.86 -25.63 -36.93
CA VAL A 217 -24.85 -24.86 -36.13
C VAL A 217 -24.31 -24.63 -34.72
N ALA A 218 -23.83 -25.68 -34.06
CA ALA A 218 -23.29 -25.58 -32.70
C ALA A 218 -22.09 -24.62 -32.60
N GLN A 219 -21.31 -24.44 -33.67
CA GLN A 219 -20.21 -23.46 -33.70
C GLN A 219 -20.70 -22.03 -33.90
N ALA A 220 -21.69 -21.82 -34.78
CA ALA A 220 -22.31 -20.51 -34.94
C ALA A 220 -22.95 -20.03 -33.62
N ASP A 221 -23.64 -20.93 -32.91
CA ASP A 221 -24.26 -20.63 -31.61
C ASP A 221 -23.22 -20.33 -30.52
N ARG A 222 -22.13 -21.09 -30.45
CA ARG A 222 -21.03 -20.83 -29.50
C ARG A 222 -20.40 -19.45 -29.74
N GLN A 223 -20.13 -19.11 -30.99
CA GLN A 223 -19.65 -17.78 -31.34
C GLN A 223 -20.63 -16.69 -30.90
N ALA A 224 -21.94 -16.86 -31.15
CA ALA A 224 -22.95 -15.88 -30.77
C ALA A 224 -22.94 -15.64 -29.25
N ASN A 225 -22.87 -16.69 -28.45
CA ASN A 225 -22.76 -16.60 -26.99
C ASN A 225 -21.51 -15.81 -26.56
N PHE A 226 -20.33 -16.12 -27.10
CA PHE A 226 -19.12 -15.37 -26.78
C PHE A 226 -19.22 -13.88 -27.15
N LEU A 227 -19.88 -13.54 -28.26
CA LEU A 227 -20.14 -12.16 -28.63
C LEU A 227 -21.15 -11.48 -27.68
N GLU A 228 -22.18 -12.18 -27.20
CA GLU A 228 -23.08 -11.66 -26.17
C GLU A 228 -22.37 -11.41 -24.84
N GLN A 229 -21.53 -12.34 -24.40
CA GLN A 229 -20.69 -12.14 -23.21
C GLN A 229 -19.76 -10.93 -23.38
N PHE A 230 -19.13 -10.79 -24.55
CA PHE A 230 -18.35 -9.59 -24.86
C PHE A 230 -19.19 -8.32 -24.73
N ARG A 231 -20.40 -8.28 -25.33
CA ARG A 231 -21.29 -7.10 -25.26
C ARG A 231 -21.70 -6.74 -23.83
N PHE A 232 -21.86 -7.73 -22.97
CA PHE A 232 -22.26 -7.51 -21.58
C PHE A 232 -21.13 -6.89 -20.74
N PHE A 233 -19.87 -7.29 -20.97
CA PHE A 233 -18.74 -6.90 -20.13
C PHE A 233 -17.83 -5.82 -20.72
N ALA A 234 -17.85 -5.60 -22.03
CA ALA A 234 -17.00 -4.62 -22.69
C ALA A 234 -17.50 -3.18 -22.47
N ALA A 235 -16.57 -2.22 -22.61
CA ALA A 235 -16.91 -0.81 -22.65
C ALA A 235 -17.85 -0.50 -23.84
N GLN A 236 -18.80 0.41 -23.64
CA GLN A 236 -19.84 0.71 -24.63
C GLN A 236 -19.25 1.16 -25.98
N GLU A 237 -18.12 1.87 -25.97
CA GLU A 237 -17.43 2.30 -27.18
C GLU A 237 -16.91 1.13 -28.02
N LEU A 238 -16.40 0.08 -27.38
CA LEU A 238 -15.93 -1.14 -28.05
C LEU A 238 -17.09 -1.97 -28.60
N VAL A 239 -18.20 -2.03 -27.85
CA VAL A 239 -19.44 -2.67 -28.31
C VAL A 239 -19.98 -1.96 -29.55
N GLN A 240 -20.08 -0.63 -29.52
CA GLN A 240 -20.52 0.17 -30.67
C GLN A 240 -19.56 0.05 -31.86
N GLN A 241 -18.26 -0.10 -31.63
CA GLN A 241 -17.30 -0.35 -32.70
C GLN A 241 -17.55 -1.72 -33.33
N LEU A 242 -17.71 -2.77 -32.52
CA LEU A 242 -18.00 -4.11 -33.02
C LEU A 242 -19.35 -4.17 -33.75
N ASP A 243 -20.41 -3.61 -33.20
CA ASP A 243 -21.75 -3.68 -33.77
C ASP A 243 -21.86 -2.87 -35.06
N ARG A 244 -21.22 -1.71 -35.16
CA ARG A 244 -21.13 -0.96 -36.43
C ARG A 244 -20.50 -1.79 -37.52
N VAL A 245 -19.45 -2.50 -37.17
CA VAL A 245 -18.71 -3.35 -38.10
C VAL A 245 -19.54 -4.58 -38.47
N LEU A 246 -20.17 -5.24 -37.51
CA LEU A 246 -21.01 -6.42 -37.74
C LEU A 246 -22.42 -6.10 -38.29
N SER A 247 -22.74 -4.83 -38.55
CA SER A 247 -23.96 -4.40 -39.24
C SER A 247 -23.75 -4.12 -40.74
N ASP A 248 -22.55 -4.39 -41.26
CA ASP A 248 -22.20 -4.20 -42.66
C ASP A 248 -22.98 -5.16 -43.60
N VAL A 249 -23.07 -4.80 -44.88
CA VAL A 249 -23.67 -5.66 -45.93
C VAL A 249 -23.02 -7.05 -45.97
N LYS A 250 -21.73 -7.15 -45.69
CA LYS A 250 -21.01 -8.43 -45.60
C LYS A 250 -21.52 -9.31 -44.45
N ALA A 251 -21.97 -8.73 -43.35
CA ALA A 251 -22.55 -9.49 -42.24
C ALA A 251 -23.91 -10.09 -42.61
N ALA A 252 -24.76 -9.31 -43.31
CA ALA A 252 -26.01 -9.85 -43.87
C ALA A 252 -25.74 -10.99 -44.86
N ASP A 253 -24.62 -10.94 -45.59
CA ASP A 253 -24.22 -11.99 -46.51
C ASP A 253 -23.81 -13.28 -45.81
N ILE A 254 -23.13 -13.18 -44.66
CA ILE A 254 -22.81 -14.33 -43.80
C ILE A 254 -24.09 -15.02 -43.34
N GLU A 255 -25.09 -14.27 -42.85
CA GLU A 255 -26.36 -14.84 -42.41
C GLU A 255 -27.14 -15.51 -43.55
N ARG A 256 -27.10 -14.93 -44.75
CA ARG A 256 -27.68 -15.56 -45.95
C ARG A 256 -27.03 -16.91 -46.24
N LEU A 257 -25.69 -16.97 -46.23
CA LEU A 257 -24.94 -18.20 -46.47
C LEU A 257 -25.15 -19.25 -45.36
N ARG A 258 -25.22 -18.83 -44.09
CA ARG A 258 -25.63 -19.69 -42.96
C ARG A 258 -27.01 -20.28 -43.19
N GLY A 259 -27.95 -19.49 -43.71
CA GLY A 259 -29.30 -19.94 -44.07
C GLY A 259 -29.31 -21.13 -45.03
N PHE A 260 -28.42 -21.16 -46.02
CA PHE A 260 -28.30 -22.32 -46.94
C PHE A 260 -27.87 -23.59 -46.20
N VAL A 261 -26.95 -23.47 -45.25
CA VAL A 261 -26.50 -24.59 -44.40
C VAL A 261 -27.64 -25.09 -43.53
N PHE A 262 -28.42 -24.20 -42.93
CA PHE A 262 -29.51 -24.51 -42.00
C PHE A 262 -30.74 -25.12 -42.68
N GLN A 263 -31.14 -24.58 -43.84
CA GLN A 263 -32.41 -24.92 -44.50
C GLN A 263 -32.30 -26.11 -45.47
N ARG A 264 -31.11 -26.72 -45.61
CA ARG A 264 -30.91 -27.95 -46.41
C ARG A 264 -31.25 -27.74 -47.90
N MET A 265 -30.91 -26.57 -48.45
CA MET A 265 -31.04 -26.28 -49.88
C MET A 265 -29.73 -26.59 -50.61
N PRO A 266 -29.62 -27.71 -51.32
CA PRO A 266 -28.80 -27.74 -52.51
C PRO A 266 -29.70 -28.09 -53.68
N THR A 267 -30.47 -27.13 -54.18
CA THR A 267 -30.84 -27.23 -55.60
C THR A 267 -29.53 -27.10 -56.35
N ARG A 268 -29.15 -28.17 -57.05
CA ARG A 268 -27.88 -28.39 -57.78
C ARG A 268 -27.45 -27.27 -58.74
N GLN A 269 -28.26 -26.22 -58.89
CA GLN A 269 -28.05 -25.05 -59.74
C GLN A 269 -27.52 -23.80 -59.01
N GLU A 270 -27.53 -23.73 -57.67
CA GLU A 270 -27.10 -22.52 -56.92
C GLU A 270 -25.74 -22.62 -56.22
N VAL A 271 -25.17 -23.82 -56.07
CA VAL A 271 -23.79 -23.99 -55.58
C VAL A 271 -22.82 -23.71 -56.73
N VAL A 272 -22.74 -22.44 -57.14
CA VAL A 272 -21.68 -21.96 -58.03
C VAL A 272 -20.35 -22.13 -57.27
N GLN A 273 -19.27 -22.50 -57.97
CA GLN A 273 -17.88 -22.52 -57.44
C GLN A 273 -17.51 -21.24 -56.65
N ASP A 274 -18.19 -20.13 -56.95
CA ASP A 274 -18.07 -18.84 -56.29
C ASP A 274 -18.57 -18.82 -54.83
N THR A 275 -19.45 -19.75 -54.42
CA THR A 275 -20.03 -19.77 -53.07
C THR A 275 -19.00 -20.05 -51.98
N THR A 276 -18.10 -21.02 -52.21
CA THR A 276 -17.00 -21.31 -51.29
C THR A 276 -16.04 -20.13 -51.17
N ALA A 277 -15.67 -19.53 -52.31
CA ALA A 277 -14.79 -18.37 -52.35
C ALA A 277 -15.42 -17.18 -51.61
N ARG A 278 -16.68 -16.87 -51.93
CA ARG A 278 -17.46 -15.83 -51.27
C ARG A 278 -17.59 -16.05 -49.77
N TRP A 279 -17.91 -17.27 -49.33
CA TRP A 279 -17.97 -17.64 -47.91
C TRP A 279 -16.63 -17.38 -47.21
N MET A 280 -15.53 -17.85 -47.81
CA MET A 280 -14.18 -17.64 -47.29
C MET A 280 -13.85 -16.14 -47.18
N ASP A 281 -14.23 -15.34 -48.17
CA ASP A 281 -13.97 -13.91 -48.20
C ASP A 281 -14.76 -13.15 -47.11
N VAL A 282 -16.07 -13.39 -46.99
CA VAL A 282 -16.89 -12.69 -45.98
C VAL A 282 -16.52 -13.09 -44.56
N MET A 283 -16.18 -14.37 -44.33
CA MET A 283 -15.75 -14.83 -43.01
C MET A 283 -14.34 -14.36 -42.66
N THR A 284 -13.43 -14.28 -43.63
CA THR A 284 -12.09 -13.69 -43.41
C THR A 284 -12.24 -12.22 -43.03
N TRP A 285 -13.07 -11.47 -43.76
CA TRP A 285 -13.39 -10.09 -43.41
C TRP A 285 -13.93 -9.98 -41.98
N LYS A 286 -14.91 -10.81 -41.57
CA LYS A 286 -15.45 -10.81 -40.19
C LYS A 286 -14.37 -11.08 -39.13
N ILE A 287 -13.47 -12.03 -39.38
CA ILE A 287 -12.35 -12.33 -38.48
C ILE A 287 -11.40 -11.12 -38.37
N ASP A 288 -11.06 -10.48 -39.48
CA ASP A 288 -10.20 -9.29 -39.51
C ASP A 288 -10.85 -8.11 -38.77
N GLN A 289 -12.17 -7.97 -38.90
CA GLN A 289 -12.95 -6.99 -38.17
C GLN A 289 -12.96 -7.23 -36.65
N ILE A 290 -13.17 -8.47 -36.21
CA ILE A 290 -13.06 -8.85 -34.80
C ILE A 290 -11.63 -8.62 -34.29
N ARG A 291 -10.62 -8.89 -35.12
CA ARG A 291 -9.20 -8.66 -34.80
C ARG A 291 -8.90 -7.18 -34.51
N LEU A 292 -9.48 -6.24 -35.26
CA LEU A 292 -9.29 -4.81 -34.99
C LEU A 292 -9.85 -4.39 -33.61
N VAL A 293 -11.01 -4.94 -33.23
CA VAL A 293 -11.59 -4.69 -31.89
C VAL A 293 -10.74 -5.35 -30.80
N GLU A 294 -10.23 -6.56 -31.04
CA GLU A 294 -9.32 -7.27 -30.14
C GLU A 294 -8.02 -6.49 -29.91
N GLU A 295 -7.39 -5.93 -30.96
CA GLU A 295 -6.20 -5.08 -30.84
C GLU A 295 -6.47 -3.84 -29.99
N ARG A 296 -7.60 -3.18 -30.24
CA ARG A 296 -7.99 -2.01 -29.46
C ARG A 296 -8.23 -2.38 -28.00
N MET A 297 -8.85 -3.53 -27.76
CA MET A 297 -9.13 -4.01 -26.42
C MET A 297 -7.86 -4.37 -25.65
N ALA A 298 -6.88 -4.99 -26.30
CA ALA A 298 -5.56 -5.25 -25.71
C ALA A 298 -4.88 -3.93 -25.27
N GLN A 299 -4.96 -2.88 -26.09
CA GLN A 299 -4.45 -1.55 -25.72
C GLN A 299 -5.18 -0.95 -24.51
N VAL A 300 -6.52 -1.03 -24.50
CA VAL A 300 -7.33 -0.55 -23.36
C VAL A 300 -6.94 -1.27 -22.08
N LEU A 301 -6.77 -2.60 -22.13
CA LEU A 301 -6.35 -3.41 -21.00
C LEU A 301 -4.97 -3.00 -20.47
N MET A 302 -4.00 -2.79 -21.36
CA MET A 302 -2.67 -2.29 -20.98
C MET A 302 -2.74 -0.91 -20.31
N VAL A 303 -3.53 0.01 -20.86
CA VAL A 303 -3.72 1.35 -20.28
C VAL A 303 -4.38 1.27 -18.91
N GLN A 304 -5.44 0.47 -18.75
CA GLN A 304 -6.11 0.30 -17.46
C GLN A 304 -5.18 -0.32 -16.42
N ALA A 305 -4.44 -1.37 -16.77
CA ALA A 305 -3.47 -2.00 -15.88
C ALA A 305 -2.36 -1.04 -15.45
N SER A 306 -1.82 -0.25 -16.38
CA SER A 306 -0.80 0.78 -16.06
C SER A 306 -1.33 1.87 -15.13
N ARG A 307 -2.56 2.35 -15.35
CA ARG A 307 -3.20 3.34 -14.48
C ARG A 307 -3.46 2.79 -13.09
N ALA A 308 -3.86 1.52 -12.99
CA ALA A 308 -4.08 0.85 -11.72
C ALA A 308 -2.75 0.70 -10.93
N GLU A 309 -1.65 0.35 -11.61
CA GLU A 309 -0.32 0.30 -11.01
C GLU A 309 0.13 1.69 -10.51
N GLU A 310 -0.03 2.75 -11.32
CA GLU A 310 0.30 4.11 -10.91
C GLU A 310 -0.55 4.60 -9.73
N ALA A 311 -1.84 4.29 -9.72
CA ALA A 311 -2.75 4.64 -8.64
C ALA A 311 -2.33 3.94 -7.33
N ALA A 312 -1.99 2.65 -7.40
CA ALA A 312 -1.49 1.90 -6.25
C ALA A 312 -0.18 2.50 -5.72
N ARG A 313 0.77 2.82 -6.60
CA ARG A 313 2.05 3.46 -6.24
C ARG A 313 1.86 4.82 -5.58
N LYS A 314 0.98 5.67 -6.14
CA LYS A 314 0.64 6.98 -5.56
C LYS A 314 -0.03 6.83 -4.19
N ALA A 315 -0.92 5.85 -4.03
CA ALA A 315 -1.56 5.57 -2.75
C ALA A 315 -0.54 5.15 -1.68
N VAL A 316 0.41 4.28 -2.02
CA VAL A 316 1.52 3.91 -1.13
C VAL A 316 2.33 5.15 -0.75
N PHE A 317 2.77 5.95 -1.73
CA PHE A 317 3.56 7.16 -1.47
C PHE A 317 2.84 8.15 -0.56
N TRP A 318 1.60 8.53 -0.87
CA TRP A 318 0.84 9.50 -0.08
C TRP A 318 0.49 8.98 1.32
N SER A 319 0.21 7.68 1.44
CA SER A 319 0.01 7.08 2.77
C SER A 319 1.29 7.09 3.61
N GLY A 320 2.45 6.83 2.99
CA GLY A 320 3.75 6.95 3.64
C GLY A 320 4.09 8.38 4.05
N ALA A 321 3.81 9.36 3.18
CA ALA A 321 4.01 10.77 3.48
C ALA A 321 3.09 11.25 4.63
N ALA A 322 1.82 10.86 4.64
CA ALA A 322 0.88 11.17 5.71
C ALA A 322 1.30 10.53 7.04
N ALA A 323 1.76 9.28 7.01
CA ALA A 323 2.31 8.59 8.17
C ALA A 323 3.53 9.33 8.76
N LEU A 324 4.48 9.74 7.90
CA LEU A 324 5.67 10.47 8.31
C LEU A 324 5.31 11.85 8.89
N ALA A 325 4.41 12.58 8.24
CA ALA A 325 3.95 13.89 8.71
C ALA A 325 3.30 13.79 10.10
N GLY A 326 2.45 12.78 10.32
CA GLY A 326 1.84 12.57 11.62
C GLY A 326 2.83 12.10 12.69
N LEU A 327 3.87 11.32 12.33
CA LEU A 327 4.96 10.98 13.25
C LEU A 327 5.74 12.22 13.69
N ILE A 328 6.08 13.10 12.75
CA ILE A 328 6.75 14.38 13.03
C ILE A 328 5.88 15.22 13.97
N LEU A 329 4.58 15.32 13.69
CA LEU A 329 3.63 16.06 14.53
C LEU A 329 3.56 15.48 15.95
N ALA A 330 3.51 14.15 16.09
CA ALA A 330 3.50 13.49 17.40
C ALA A 330 4.77 13.79 18.20
N VAL A 331 5.95 13.74 17.56
CA VAL A 331 7.23 14.09 18.21
C VAL A 331 7.28 15.57 18.60
N LEU A 332 6.79 16.48 17.76
CA LEU A 332 6.71 17.91 18.06
C LEU A 332 5.80 18.17 19.26
N ILE A 333 4.61 17.58 19.29
CA ILE A 333 3.67 17.71 20.42
C ILE A 333 4.31 17.17 21.70
N ALA A 334 4.91 15.98 21.66
CA ALA A 334 5.62 15.41 22.81
C ALA A 334 6.76 16.33 23.30
N GLY A 335 7.55 16.89 22.38
CA GLY A 335 8.64 17.81 22.70
C GLY A 335 8.17 19.12 23.32
N THR A 336 7.07 19.71 22.80
CA THR A 336 6.49 20.94 23.36
C THR A 336 5.93 20.72 24.76
N LEU A 337 5.23 19.60 25.00
CA LEU A 337 4.70 19.26 26.33
C LEU A 337 5.81 18.92 27.33
N ALA A 338 6.85 18.21 26.90
CA ALA A 338 8.00 17.90 27.75
C ALA A 338 8.70 19.17 28.23
N ARG A 339 8.96 20.13 27.31
CA ARG A 339 9.57 21.42 27.65
C ARG A 339 8.63 22.37 28.39
N GLY A 340 7.35 22.35 28.07
CA GLY A 340 6.36 23.27 28.61
C GLY A 340 5.82 22.88 29.99
N ILE A 341 5.72 21.58 30.29
CA ILE A 341 5.02 21.08 31.48
C ILE A 341 5.92 20.13 32.29
N ILE A 342 6.42 19.05 31.68
CA ILE A 342 7.09 17.97 32.41
C ILE A 342 8.37 18.46 33.10
N PHE A 343 9.30 19.06 32.35
CA PHE A 343 10.57 19.51 32.93
C PHE A 343 10.42 20.63 33.97
N PRO A 344 9.61 21.68 33.76
CA PRO A 344 9.35 22.69 34.80
C PRO A 344 8.78 22.11 36.10
N ILE A 345 7.78 21.22 36.02
CA ILE A 345 7.20 20.57 37.21
C ILE A 345 8.26 19.76 37.96
N GLU A 346 9.09 18.99 37.23
CA GLU A 346 10.19 18.23 37.84
C GLU A 346 11.25 19.14 38.48
N ARG A 347 11.54 20.31 37.89
CA ARG A 347 12.45 21.29 38.48
C ARG A 347 11.89 21.87 39.78
N ILE A 348 10.64 22.34 39.78
CA ILE A 348 9.98 22.90 40.97
C ILE A 348 9.88 21.83 42.07
N THR A 349 9.48 20.61 41.73
CA THR A 349 9.36 19.51 42.70
C THR A 349 10.71 19.17 43.33
N ARG A 350 11.80 19.13 42.52
CA ARG A 350 13.16 18.92 43.05
C ARG A 350 13.62 20.08 43.93
N ALA A 351 13.36 21.32 43.55
CA ALA A 351 13.68 22.49 44.35
C ALA A 351 12.96 22.46 45.71
N MET A 352 11.66 22.15 45.71
CA MET A 352 10.85 22.04 46.93
C MET A 352 11.36 20.91 47.86
N ASN A 353 11.68 19.73 47.31
CA ASN A 353 12.22 18.64 48.11
C ASN A 353 13.59 18.98 48.72
N ARG A 354 14.43 19.73 48.01
CA ARG A 354 15.73 20.20 48.55
C ARG A 354 15.52 21.17 49.71
N LEU A 355 14.62 22.14 49.54
CA LEU A 355 14.26 23.10 50.60
C LEU A 355 13.67 22.42 51.84
N ALA A 356 12.87 21.36 51.66
CA ALA A 356 12.23 20.66 52.77
C ALA A 356 13.17 19.70 53.52
N THR A 357 14.26 19.22 52.89
CA THR A 357 15.18 18.24 53.48
C THR A 357 16.50 18.84 53.98
N GLN A 358 16.86 20.06 53.58
CA GLN A 358 18.07 20.73 54.07
C GLN A 358 17.92 21.20 55.53
N LYS A 359 18.99 21.01 56.33
CA LYS A 359 19.13 21.65 57.65
C LYS A 359 19.28 23.17 57.46
N ALA A 360 18.65 23.94 58.35
CA ALA A 360 18.68 25.40 58.38
C ALA A 360 20.12 25.93 58.25
N GLY A 361 20.47 26.46 57.06
CA GLY A 361 21.80 27.02 56.79
C GLY A 361 22.20 27.07 55.31
N ASP A 362 21.74 26.12 54.48
CA ASP A 362 22.11 26.05 53.06
C ASP A 362 20.87 26.26 52.17
N THR A 363 20.41 27.51 52.05
CA THR A 363 19.14 27.86 51.38
C THR A 363 19.32 28.37 49.95
N GLU A 364 20.49 28.14 49.36
CA GLU A 364 20.86 28.60 48.02
C GLU A 364 20.27 27.68 46.93
N VAL A 365 18.96 27.45 46.99
CA VAL A 365 18.22 26.73 45.96
C VAL A 365 17.74 27.74 44.93
N GLU A 366 18.31 27.65 43.73
CA GLU A 366 17.87 28.43 42.57
C GLU A 366 16.51 27.92 42.07
N ILE A 367 15.51 28.80 42.05
CA ILE A 367 14.17 28.50 41.54
C ILE A 367 14.01 29.19 40.18
N ILE A 368 14.13 28.39 39.14
CA ILE A 368 13.97 28.78 37.74
C ILE A 368 12.45 28.83 37.42
N ASP A 369 12.07 29.39 36.25
CA ASP A 369 10.69 29.43 35.74
C ASP A 369 9.71 30.40 36.44
N HIS A 370 10.16 31.19 37.42
CA HIS A 370 9.32 32.16 38.14
C HIS A 370 8.81 33.34 37.29
N GLN A 371 9.45 33.60 36.15
CA GLN A 371 9.05 34.64 35.19
C GLN A 371 7.92 34.20 34.25
N ARG A 372 7.47 32.95 34.31
CA ARG A 372 6.37 32.46 33.48
C ARG A 372 5.02 33.06 33.91
N GLY A 373 4.14 33.27 32.94
CA GLY A 373 2.78 33.82 33.14
C GLY A 373 1.68 32.78 33.35
N ASP A 374 2.02 31.49 33.45
CA ASP A 374 1.09 30.38 33.64
C ASP A 374 1.07 29.87 35.10
N GLU A 375 0.26 28.85 35.37
CA GLU A 375 0.10 28.23 36.69
C GLU A 375 1.43 27.66 37.21
N ILE A 376 2.29 27.19 36.31
CA ILE A 376 3.65 26.71 36.65
C ILE A 376 4.52 27.86 37.16
N GLY A 377 4.43 29.04 36.52
CA GLY A 377 5.08 30.26 37.00
C GLY A 377 4.57 30.70 38.37
N GLU A 378 3.27 30.58 38.61
CA GLU A 378 2.67 30.87 39.92
C GLU A 378 3.21 29.93 41.01
N MET A 379 3.31 28.63 40.72
CA MET A 379 3.94 27.65 41.62
C MET A 379 5.41 27.98 41.90
N ALA A 380 6.18 28.37 40.88
CA ALA A 380 7.57 28.77 41.04
C ALA A 380 7.71 30.01 41.93
N ARG A 381 6.84 31.03 41.76
CA ARG A 381 6.79 32.21 42.63
C ARG A 381 6.38 31.89 44.06
N ALA A 382 5.39 31.01 44.26
CA ALA A 382 5.02 30.55 45.60
C ALA A 382 6.18 29.81 46.28
N THR A 383 6.94 29.02 45.52
CA THR A 383 8.13 28.32 46.02
C THR A 383 9.24 29.31 46.40
N LEU A 384 9.40 30.41 45.66
CA LEU A 384 10.32 31.51 46.04
C LEU A 384 9.91 32.15 47.37
N VAL A 385 8.63 32.50 47.52
CA VAL A 385 8.11 33.06 48.79
C VAL A 385 8.34 32.09 49.95
N PHE A 386 8.15 30.79 49.73
CA PHE A 386 8.41 29.76 50.73
C PHE A 386 9.89 29.69 51.13
N ARG A 387 10.80 29.65 50.15
CA ARG A 387 12.26 29.73 50.40
C ARG A 387 12.61 30.97 51.21
N ASP A 388 12.12 32.13 50.80
CA ASP A 388 12.42 33.41 51.45
C ASP A 388 11.89 33.44 52.90
N ASN A 389 10.73 32.82 53.15
CA ASN A 389 10.21 32.63 54.51
C ASN A 389 11.07 31.67 55.34
N LEU A 390 11.56 30.56 54.76
CA LEU A 390 12.50 29.67 55.45
C LEU A 390 13.80 30.38 55.83
N VAL A 391 14.35 31.20 54.93
CA VAL A 391 15.52 32.04 55.21
C VAL A 391 15.24 32.99 56.37
N ARG A 392 14.09 33.68 56.36
CA ARG A 392 13.69 34.59 57.44
C ARG A 392 13.52 33.86 58.78
N ILE A 393 12.93 32.66 58.79
CA ILE A 393 12.77 31.84 59.99
C ILE A 393 14.14 31.40 60.53
N ALA A 394 15.03 30.90 59.67
CA ALA A 394 16.37 30.51 60.07
C ALA A 394 17.16 31.69 60.66
N GLN A 395 17.09 32.86 60.03
CA GLN A 395 17.69 34.09 60.56
C GLN A 395 17.06 34.52 61.89
N ALA A 396 15.75 34.37 62.04
CA ALA A 396 15.05 34.69 63.28
C ALA A 396 15.45 33.74 64.41
N GLU A 397 15.54 32.43 64.15
CA GLU A 397 16.03 31.45 65.13
C GLU A 397 17.48 31.72 65.53
N GLU A 398 18.35 32.10 64.60
CA GLU A 398 19.74 32.45 64.89
C GLU A 398 19.82 33.71 65.76
N ARG A 399 19.04 34.75 65.44
CA ARG A 399 18.91 35.95 66.29
C ARG A 399 18.37 35.60 67.67
N LEU A 400 17.38 34.72 67.76
CA LEU A 400 16.77 34.33 69.03
C LEU A 400 17.74 33.49 69.88
N LYS A 401 18.49 32.57 69.26
CA LYS A 401 19.58 31.84 69.92
C LYS A 401 20.65 32.80 70.44
N ASN A 402 21.10 33.74 69.62
CA ASN A 402 22.09 34.73 70.03
C ASN A 402 21.56 35.62 71.17
N ALA A 403 20.30 36.04 71.11
CA ALA A 403 19.65 36.81 72.18
C ALA A 403 19.46 36.01 73.47
N VAL A 404 19.06 34.74 73.38
CA VAL A 404 18.93 33.83 74.54
C VAL A 404 20.29 33.55 75.15
N ILE A 405 21.34 33.31 74.34
CA ILE A 405 22.71 33.13 74.82
C ILE A 405 23.18 34.38 75.56
N LEU A 406 22.98 35.58 74.99
CA LEU A 406 23.31 36.85 75.65
C LEU A 406 22.53 37.05 76.95
N ARG A 407 21.23 36.73 76.97
CA ARG A 407 20.38 36.85 78.16
C ARG A 407 20.77 35.85 79.24
N LEU A 408 21.11 34.61 78.88
CA LEU A 408 21.63 33.61 79.81
C LEU A 408 22.98 34.04 80.36
N HIS A 409 23.87 34.60 79.53
CA HIS A 409 25.12 35.21 79.99
C HIS A 409 24.85 36.31 81.02
N HIS A 410 23.95 37.24 80.71
CA HIS A 410 23.58 38.34 81.61
C HIS A 410 22.96 37.84 82.93
N LYS A 411 22.05 36.86 82.87
CA LYS A 411 21.47 36.23 84.07
C LYS A 411 22.49 35.45 84.90
N ALA A 412 23.39 34.72 84.25
CA ALA A 412 24.45 33.98 84.93
C ALA A 412 25.36 34.96 85.68
N LEU A 413 25.81 36.05 85.03
CA LEU A 413 26.61 37.10 85.66
C LEU A 413 25.87 37.76 86.84
N GLY A 414 24.56 37.95 86.72
CA GLY A 414 23.69 38.43 87.79
C GLY A 414 23.59 37.52 89.02
N ALA A 415 23.61 36.19 88.82
CA ALA A 415 23.40 35.18 89.86
C ALA A 415 24.70 34.70 90.54
N ILE A 416 25.87 35.10 90.06
CA ILE A 416 27.15 34.79 90.70
C ILE A 416 27.23 35.49 92.06
N SER A 417 27.56 34.73 93.11
CA SER A 417 27.66 35.24 94.50
C SER A 417 28.87 36.14 94.74
N GLN A 418 29.85 36.15 93.83
CA GLN A 418 30.96 37.10 93.82
C GLN A 418 30.53 38.39 93.13
N GLY A 419 31.03 39.54 93.62
CA GLY A 419 30.79 40.82 92.97
C GLY A 419 31.40 40.84 91.58
N VAL A 420 30.57 40.99 90.54
CA VAL A 420 31.00 41.10 89.15
C VAL A 420 30.73 42.51 88.66
N LEU A 421 31.77 43.13 88.10
CA LEU A 421 31.72 44.44 87.47
C LEU A 421 32.37 44.35 86.08
N ILE A 422 31.78 44.98 85.07
CA ILE A 422 32.33 45.09 83.71
C ILE A 422 32.56 46.58 83.45
N VAL A 423 33.73 46.93 82.93
CA VAL A 423 34.07 48.30 82.50
C VAL A 423 34.15 48.40 80.99
N ASP A 424 33.85 49.58 80.45
CA ASP A 424 34.15 49.89 79.05
C ASP A 424 35.65 50.18 78.84
N ALA A 425 36.03 50.49 77.59
CA ALA A 425 37.40 50.83 77.21
C ALA A 425 37.91 52.14 77.85
N GLN A 426 37.03 52.96 78.43
CA GLN A 426 37.33 54.21 79.12
C GLN A 426 37.40 54.05 80.64
N GLY A 427 37.19 52.83 81.15
CA GLY A 427 37.27 52.49 82.56
C GLY A 427 36.00 52.81 83.35
N LEU A 428 34.87 53.11 82.69
CA LEU A 428 33.58 53.34 83.36
C LEU A 428 32.82 52.02 83.51
N VAL A 429 32.20 51.79 84.66
CA VAL A 429 31.43 50.58 84.91
C VAL A 429 30.18 50.55 84.03
N THR A 430 30.06 49.54 83.18
CA THR A 430 28.90 49.33 82.29
C THR A 430 27.94 48.27 82.80
N PHE A 431 28.39 47.39 83.70
CA PHE A 431 27.55 46.39 84.34
C PHE A 431 28.07 46.10 85.75
N ALA A 432 27.16 45.96 86.71
CA ALA A 432 27.44 45.50 88.06
C ALA A 432 26.33 44.53 88.48
N ASN A 433 26.69 43.37 89.03
CA ASN A 433 25.70 42.40 89.51
C ASN A 433 25.20 42.74 90.92
N THR A 434 24.09 42.11 91.31
CA THR A 434 23.48 42.34 92.63
C THR A 434 24.42 41.99 93.78
N ALA A 435 25.26 40.97 93.63
CA ALA A 435 26.25 40.61 94.65
C ALA A 435 27.26 41.74 94.90
N LEU A 436 27.71 42.45 93.85
CA LEU A 436 28.60 43.61 93.99
C LEU A 436 27.92 44.75 94.76
N ALA A 437 26.64 45.01 94.48
CA ALA A 437 25.86 46.00 95.22
C ALA A 437 25.72 45.63 96.70
N THR A 438 25.46 44.35 97.02
CA THR A 438 25.39 43.86 98.40
C THR A 438 26.73 43.93 99.12
N ILE A 439 27.84 43.60 98.44
CA ILE A 439 29.20 43.62 99.02
C ILE A 439 29.65 45.06 99.29
N THR A 440 29.42 45.97 98.35
CA THR A 440 29.93 47.35 98.42
C THR A 440 28.97 48.31 99.14
N GLY A 441 27.70 47.94 99.29
CA GLY A 441 26.65 48.76 99.90
C GLY A 441 26.10 49.87 99.00
N TYR A 442 26.57 49.97 97.75
CA TYR A 442 26.08 50.94 96.77
C TYR A 442 24.92 50.37 95.95
N ALA A 443 23.91 51.20 95.67
CA ALA A 443 22.82 50.84 94.77
C ALA A 443 23.37 50.61 93.34
N PRO A 444 22.87 49.61 92.59
CA PRO A 444 23.35 49.32 91.23
C PRO A 444 23.36 50.54 90.30
N GLU A 445 22.38 51.43 90.44
CA GLU A 445 22.23 52.65 89.64
C GLU A 445 23.28 53.72 89.98
N ALA A 446 23.91 53.65 91.16
CA ALA A 446 24.98 54.55 91.58
C ALA A 446 26.38 54.08 91.14
N ILE A 447 26.50 52.81 90.76
CA ILE A 447 27.75 52.16 90.33
C ILE A 447 27.93 52.30 88.81
N VAL A 448 26.88 52.04 88.03
CA VAL A 448 26.93 52.08 86.56
C VAL A 448 27.18 53.51 86.06
N GLY A 449 28.17 53.69 85.18
CA GLY A 449 28.56 54.97 84.58
C GLY A 449 29.64 55.75 85.34
N ARG A 450 30.28 55.15 86.36
CA ARG A 450 31.40 55.75 87.12
C ARG A 450 32.65 54.91 87.03
N LYS A 451 33.81 55.46 87.39
CA LYS A 451 35.03 54.67 87.57
C LYS A 451 34.94 53.89 88.88
N PRO A 452 35.45 52.64 88.95
CA PRO A 452 35.36 51.78 90.14
C PRO A 452 36.33 52.20 91.25
N ASP A 453 36.41 53.50 91.56
CA ASP A 453 37.34 54.07 92.53
C ASP A 453 36.89 53.83 93.99
N PHE A 454 35.79 53.09 94.18
CA PHE A 454 35.13 52.76 95.44
C PHE A 454 35.28 51.29 95.85
N LEU A 455 36.00 50.51 95.04
CA LEU A 455 36.52 49.17 95.34
C LEU A 455 37.99 49.30 95.73
#